data_AF-A0A535Z8B7-F1
#
_entry.id   AF-A0A535Z8B7-F1
#
_cell.length_a   1.000
_cell.length_b   1.000
_cell.length_c   1.000
_cell.angle_alpha   90.00
_cell.angle_beta   90.00
_cell.angle_gamma   90.00
#
_symmetry.space_group_name_H-M   'P 1'
#
loop_
_entity.id
_entity.type
_entity.pdbx_description
1 polymer ?
#
loop_
_entity_poly.entity_id
_entity_poly.type
_entity_poly.pdbx_seq_one_letter_code
_entity_poly.pdbx_strand_id
1 'polypeptide(L)' 'MRPILKEIDEQGRIVIPAEWRKKYMRGKKVLLRNRGEILEILPREKVDLTAFFDRAEVEVKADLSDWHAVRRELRKK' A
#
# COMPACT_ATOMS: atom_id res chain seq x y z
N MET A 1 -27.15 6.97 0.42
CA MET A 1 -26.28 6.07 -0.37
C MET A 1 -27.19 5.13 -1.14
N ARG A 2 -27.12 5.05 -2.47
CA ARG A 2 -27.98 4.16 -3.27
C ARG A 2 -27.16 2.90 -3.66
N PRO A 3 -27.62 1.68 -3.35
CA PRO A 3 -26.95 0.48 -3.79
C PRO A 3 -27.05 0.37 -5.33
N ILE A 4 -25.97 -0.06 -5.96
CA ILE A 4 -25.94 -0.35 -7.40
C ILE A 4 -25.75 -1.86 -7.53
N LEU A 5 -26.70 -2.53 -8.16
CA LEU A 5 -26.57 -3.95 -8.47
C LEU A 5 -25.55 -4.13 -9.61
N LYS A 6 -24.59 -5.02 -9.40
CA LYS A 6 -23.61 -5.44 -10.41
C LYS A 6 -23.47 -6.95 -10.37
N GLU A 7 -23.42 -7.54 -11.55
CA GLU A 7 -23.10 -8.94 -11.72
C GLU A 7 -21.60 -9.16 -11.48
N ILE A 8 -21.30 -10.34 -10.95
CA ILE A 8 -19.95 -10.86 -10.81
C ILE A 8 -19.73 -11.75 -12.03
N ASP A 9 -18.64 -11.56 -12.76
CA ASP A 9 -18.32 -12.44 -13.86
C ASP A 9 -17.82 -13.82 -13.39
N GLU A 10 -17.63 -14.75 -14.32
CA GLU A 10 -17.17 -16.12 -14.03
C GLU A 10 -15.83 -16.18 -13.30
N GLN A 11 -15.03 -15.11 -13.35
CA GLN A 11 -13.73 -15.02 -12.70
C GLN A 11 -13.79 -14.29 -11.34
N GLY A 12 -14.99 -13.93 -10.87
CA GLY A 12 -15.17 -13.24 -9.60
C GLY A 12 -14.94 -11.72 -9.67
N ARG A 13 -14.87 -11.11 -10.86
CA ARG A 13 -14.58 -9.67 -11.01
C ARG A 13 -15.87 -8.86 -11.00
N ILE A 14 -15.79 -7.66 -10.46
CA ILE A 14 -16.87 -6.67 -10.47
C ILE A 14 -16.44 -5.36 -11.13
N VAL A 15 -17.38 -4.71 -11.80
CA VAL A 15 -17.14 -3.39 -12.39
C VAL A 15 -17.35 -2.31 -11.33
N ILE A 16 -16.26 -1.63 -10.94
CA ILE A 16 -16.34 -0.48 -10.03
C ILE A 16 -16.95 0.73 -10.75
N PRO A 17 -18.02 1.35 -10.20
CA PRO A 17 -18.68 2.51 -10.81
C PRO A 17 -17.73 3.63 -11.20
N ALA A 18 -17.94 4.21 -12.39
CA ALA A 18 -17.05 5.24 -12.94
C ALA A 18 -16.95 6.48 -12.05
N GLU A 19 -18.06 6.91 -11.44
CA GLU A 19 -18.09 8.05 -10.52
C GLU A 19 -17.19 7.84 -9.31
N TRP A 20 -17.24 6.63 -8.73
CA TRP A 20 -16.39 6.28 -7.59
C TRP A 20 -14.91 6.23 -8.00
N ARG A 21 -14.60 5.63 -9.14
CA ARG A 21 -13.22 5.58 -9.66
C ARG A 21 -12.65 6.98 -9.88
N LYS A 22 -13.40 7.87 -10.53
CA LYS A 22 -12.97 9.26 -10.80
C LYS A 22 -12.74 10.05 -9.52
N LYS A 23 -13.57 9.84 -8.49
CA LYS A 23 -13.50 10.58 -7.24
C LYS A 23 -12.41 10.07 -6.29
N TYR A 24 -12.25 8.76 -6.16
CA TYR A 24 -11.47 8.16 -5.07
C TYR A 24 -10.24 7.36 -5.51
N MET A 25 -10.20 6.81 -6.74
CA MET A 25 -9.02 6.06 -7.16
C MET A 25 -7.85 6.99 -7.48
N ARG A 26 -6.66 6.63 -6.95
CA ARG A 26 -5.38 7.30 -7.24
C ARG A 26 -4.40 6.40 -8.03
N GLY A 27 -4.91 5.34 -8.67
CA GLY A 27 -4.11 4.35 -9.40
C GLY A 27 -4.97 3.20 -9.94
N LYS A 28 -4.38 2.01 -10.08
CA LYS A 28 -5.07 0.77 -10.53
C LYS A 28 -5.26 -0.28 -9.41
N LYS A 29 -4.93 0.06 -8.16
CA LYS A 29 -4.98 -0.86 -7.01
C LYS A 29 -5.99 -0.36 -5.99
N VAL A 30 -6.68 -1.31 -5.35
CA VAL A 30 -7.60 -1.10 -4.23
C VAL A 30 -7.21 -2.03 -3.09
N LEU A 31 -7.64 -1.71 -1.87
CA LEU A 31 -7.57 -2.61 -0.74
C LEU A 31 -8.93 -3.31 -0.60
N LEU A 32 -8.89 -4.62 -0.43
CA LEU A 32 -10.07 -5.42 -0.10
C LEU A 32 -9.99 -5.78 1.38
N ARG A 33 -11.01 -5.42 2.15
CA ARG A 33 -11.11 -5.79 3.57
C ARG A 33 -12.33 -6.68 3.76
N ASN A 34 -12.08 -7.92 4.19
CA ASN A 34 -13.12 -8.88 4.52
C ASN A 34 -13.66 -8.63 5.94
N ARG A 35 -14.96 -8.42 6.07
CA ARG A 35 -15.70 -8.30 7.34
C ARG A 35 -16.85 -9.30 7.40
N GLY A 36 -16.59 -10.55 6.98
CA GLY A 36 -17.58 -11.63 6.91
C GLY A 36 -18.56 -11.40 5.76
N GLU A 37 -19.76 -10.95 6.08
CA GLU A 37 -20.84 -10.70 5.11
C GLU A 37 -20.57 -9.47 4.22
N ILE A 38 -19.59 -8.64 4.61
CA ILE A 38 -19.25 -7.40 3.90
C ILE A 38 -17.82 -7.47 3.38
N LEU A 39 -17.67 -7.25 2.06
CA LEU A 39 -16.38 -6.99 1.44
C LEU A 39 -16.25 -5.49 1.17
N GLU A 40 -15.38 -4.81 1.92
CA GLU A 40 -15.11 -3.38 1.73
C GLU A 40 -14.04 -3.18 0.63
N ILE A 41 -14.33 -2.32 -0.34
CA ILE A 41 -13.37 -1.88 -1.36
C ILE A 41 -12.93 -0.46 -1.01
N LEU A 42 -11.67 -0.33 -0.63
CA LEU A 42 -11.08 0.94 -0.21
C LEU A 42 -10.09 1.43 -1.28
N PRO A 43 -10.07 2.73 -1.61
CA PRO A 43 -9.05 3.26 -2.49
C PRO A 43 -7.69 3.09 -1.80
N ARG A 44 -6.69 2.61 -2.53
CA ARG A 44 -5.32 2.63 -2.01
C ARG A 44 -4.82 4.06 -2.07
N GLU A 45 -4.58 4.65 -0.91
CA GLU A 45 -3.87 5.92 -0.82
C GLU A 45 -2.46 5.77 -1.43
N LYS A 46 -1.95 6.83 -2.05
CA LYS A 46 -0.53 6.86 -2.38
C LYS A 46 0.21 6.83 -1.05
N VAL A 47 0.83 5.69 -0.75
CA VAL A 47 1.75 5.60 0.37
C VAL A 47 2.92 6.51 0.03
N ASP A 48 3.07 7.58 0.78
CA ASP A 48 4.25 8.40 0.70
C ASP A 48 5.39 7.64 1.38
N LEU A 49 6.29 7.08 0.57
CA LEU A 49 7.45 6.36 1.10
C LEU A 49 8.47 7.32 1.73
N THR A 50 8.43 8.60 1.37
CA THR A 50 9.33 9.61 1.97
C THR A 50 9.04 9.81 3.46
N ALA A 51 7.80 9.57 3.91
CA ALA A 51 7.44 9.55 5.32
C ALA A 51 8.20 8.49 6.16
N PHE A 52 8.88 7.55 5.52
CA PHE A 52 9.68 6.53 6.19
C PHE A 52 11.19 6.75 6.09
N PHE A 53 11.66 7.75 5.32
CA PHE A 53 13.09 7.95 5.08
C PHE A 53 13.81 8.27 6.39
N ASP A 54 13.24 9.16 7.20
CA ASP A 54 13.84 9.59 8.47
C ASP A 54 13.40 8.72 9.66
N ARG A 55 12.64 7.64 9.42
CA ARG A 55 12.17 6.77 10.51
C ARG A 55 13.26 5.87 11.07
N ALA A 56 14.34 5.64 10.31
CA ALA A 56 15.45 4.78 10.69
C ALA A 56 16.75 5.58 10.72
N GLU A 57 16.95 6.35 11.78
CA GLU A 57 18.25 6.96 12.09
C GLU A 57 19.12 5.96 12.86
N VAL A 58 20.31 5.69 12.33
CA VAL A 58 21.31 4.86 13.00
C VAL A 58 22.66 5.54 12.87
N GLU A 59 23.29 5.82 14.01
CA GLU A 59 24.68 6.23 14.04
C GLU A 59 25.57 5.02 13.72
N VAL A 60 26.30 5.09 12.62
CA VAL A 60 27.33 4.12 12.23
C VAL A 60 28.69 4.81 12.30
N LYS A 61 29.66 4.13 12.90
CA LYS A 61 31.05 4.59 12.98
C LYS A 61 31.85 4.20 11.74
N ALA A 62 31.37 3.22 10.97
CA ALA A 62 31.95 2.83 9.70
C ALA A 62 31.84 3.94 8.65
N ASP A 63 32.87 4.05 7.81
CA ASP A 63 32.82 4.87 6.60
C ASP A 63 31.68 4.39 5.70
N LEU A 64 30.78 5.30 5.33
CA LEU A 64 29.63 5.02 4.46
C LEU A 64 30.05 4.55 3.07
N SER A 65 31.29 4.84 2.66
CA SER A 65 31.87 4.38 1.39
C SER A 65 32.21 2.89 1.41
N ASP A 66 32.40 2.28 2.59
CA ASP A 66 32.60 0.84 2.76
C ASP A 66 31.31 0.15 3.23
N TRP A 67 30.50 -0.26 2.26
CA TRP A 67 29.24 -0.97 2.50
C TRP A 67 29.41 -2.27 3.31
N HIS A 68 30.55 -2.96 3.20
CA HIS A 68 30.79 -4.20 3.94
C HIS A 68 31.07 -3.94 5.42
N ALA A 69 31.74 -2.84 5.76
CA ALA A 69 31.92 -2.39 7.13
C ALA A 69 30.59 -1.95 7.77
N VAL A 70 29.84 -1.08 7.09
CA VAL A 70 28.51 -0.61 7.54
C VAL A 70 27.57 -1.79 7.80
N ARG A 71 27.47 -2.74 6.87
CA ARG A 71 26.61 -3.92 7.01
C ARG A 71 27.01 -4.82 8.18
N ARG A 72 28.31 -4.95 8.47
CA ARG A 72 28.80 -5.70 9.65
C ARG A 72 28.43 -5.01 10.95
N GLU A 73 28.50 -3.69 11.01
CA GLU A 73 28.12 -2.91 12.18
C GLU A 73 26.62 -3.01 12.47
N LEU A 74 25.78 -2.82 11.45
CA LEU A 74 24.32 -2.90 11.58
C LEU A 74 23.80 -4.29 11.98
N ARG A 75 24.56 -5.36 11.74
CA ARG A 75 24.19 -6.75 12.07
C ARG A 75 24.65 -7.21 13.46
N LYS A 76 25.43 -6.40 14.18
CA LYS A 76 25.96 -6.76 15.50
C LYS A 76 25.02 -6.43 16.67
N LYS A 77 23.82 -5.92 16.38
CA LYS A 77 22.76 -5.67 17.36
C LYS A 77 21.78 -6.83 17.43
#